data_AF-A0A5C8TMJ1-F1
#
_entry.id   AF-A0A5C8TMJ1-F1
#
_cell.length_a   1.000
_cell.length_b   1.000
_cell.length_c   1.000
_cell.angle_alpha   90.00
_cell.angle_beta   90.00
_cell.angle_gamma   90.00
#
_symmetry.space_group_name_H-M   'P 1'
#
loop_
_entity.id
_entity.type
_entity.pdbx_description
1 polymer ?
#
loop_
_entity_poly.entity_id
_entity_poly.type
_entity_poly.pdbx_seq_one_letter_code
_entity_poly.pdbx_strand_id
1 'polypeptide(L)'
;MSFTYTIALNDLTQSSQAADLVRTLSAALGIWSNFLGGHGTIDVQLNVQTLQPGVLAQAAPGTQVQVGIDGGRAVMQSGAVTELLTGFDANGDAPDVSITVSAQALSSGQLYLRTDPSVSSYIPSRSYDAVTILTHELGHAFGVVGYRDTNTGTRADTTESLWDKLVVVGPDGTAAFTGPNAISAYGAPVPVTTIPNGSQYYHLGNASGDAANAALMTGLGLPAGKIRGVSELDLAVLKDLGTPVLGAATTGNPDTGYQIDSVYRAVLQRSASLPEQQFWLAKETAGGAPDQVRTAITTSAEADAYVDPIVRLYSVAFGRVPDQGGLSTHVNALHNNSLSSVAANFVNSPEFAKLHGAQSVTDALVQSFYTNALGRFGSASELESWKASGQSIDTILVGFSESAEFQARSQTKVHAFLDSAAHGATNYTGPLIEAIAVQGIVNQAASWE
;
A
#
# COMPACT_ATOMS: atom_id res chain seq x y z
N MET A 1 -16.09 -4.15 7.66
CA MET A 1 -15.34 -5.29 7.11
C MET A 1 -14.90 -4.89 5.71
N SER A 2 -13.66 -5.18 5.33
CA SER A 2 -13.18 -5.04 3.95
C SER A 2 -14.09 -5.84 3.01
N PHE A 3 -14.41 -5.31 1.83
CA PHE A 3 -15.29 -6.03 0.88
C PHE A 3 -14.54 -7.15 0.16
N THR A 4 -15.26 -8.21 -0.20
CA THR A 4 -14.77 -9.35 -0.98
C THR A 4 -14.97 -9.10 -2.46
N TYR A 5 -14.14 -9.74 -3.31
CA TYR A 5 -14.26 -9.60 -4.76
C TYR A 5 -13.82 -10.87 -5.49
N THR A 6 -14.34 -11.05 -6.71
CA THR A 6 -13.85 -12.03 -7.67
C THR A 6 -13.35 -11.33 -8.93
N ILE A 7 -12.45 -11.99 -9.68
CA ILE A 7 -11.95 -11.47 -10.97
C ILE A 7 -12.09 -12.57 -12.02
N ALA A 8 -12.89 -12.29 -13.05
CA ALA A 8 -12.95 -13.08 -14.27
C ALA A 8 -12.14 -12.37 -15.37
N LEU A 9 -11.14 -13.04 -15.93
CA LEU A 9 -10.37 -12.51 -17.06
C LEU A 9 -10.97 -12.98 -18.39
N ASN A 10 -11.25 -12.02 -19.27
CA ASN A 10 -11.57 -12.22 -20.68
C ASN A 10 -10.47 -11.58 -21.55
N ASP A 11 -9.47 -12.39 -21.86
CA ASP A 11 -8.37 -12.00 -22.75
C ASP A 11 -8.36 -12.88 -24.00
N LEU A 12 -9.07 -12.43 -25.04
CA LEU A 12 -9.12 -13.11 -26.33
C LEU A 12 -7.78 -13.10 -27.07
N THR A 13 -6.84 -12.25 -26.65
CA THR A 13 -5.50 -12.15 -27.25
C THR A 13 -4.50 -13.12 -26.63
N GLN A 14 -4.87 -13.78 -25.52
CA GLN A 14 -4.02 -14.72 -24.76
C GLN A 14 -2.64 -14.13 -24.43
N SER A 15 -2.64 -12.92 -23.84
CA SER A 15 -1.41 -12.22 -23.47
C SER A 15 -0.59 -13.04 -22.47
N SER A 16 0.74 -13.06 -22.67
CA SER A 16 1.68 -13.59 -21.68
C SER A 16 1.65 -12.84 -20.34
N GLN A 17 1.02 -11.65 -20.32
CA GLN A 17 0.88 -10.78 -19.15
C GLN A 17 -0.42 -11.03 -18.36
N ALA A 18 -1.24 -12.02 -18.75
CA ALA A 18 -2.56 -12.27 -18.15
C ALA A 18 -2.53 -12.42 -16.62
N ALA A 19 -1.60 -13.23 -16.09
CA ALA A 19 -1.47 -13.45 -14.65
C ALA A 19 -1.05 -12.18 -13.90
N ASP A 20 -0.11 -11.42 -14.47
CA ASP A 20 0.37 -10.16 -13.90
C ASP A 20 -0.72 -9.08 -13.92
N LEU A 21 -1.57 -9.08 -14.95
CA LEU A 21 -2.69 -8.17 -15.05
C LEU A 21 -3.76 -8.47 -14.00
N VAL A 22 -4.12 -9.74 -13.80
CA VAL A 22 -5.03 -10.16 -12.72
C VAL A 22 -4.47 -9.79 -11.35
N ARG A 23 -3.16 -10.02 -11.12
CA ARG A 23 -2.48 -9.61 -9.88
C ARG A 23 -2.52 -8.09 -9.69
N THR A 24 -2.34 -7.32 -10.75
CA THR A 24 -2.41 -5.85 -10.74
C THR A 24 -3.81 -5.36 -10.40
N LEU A 25 -4.86 -5.93 -11.02
CA LEU A 25 -6.24 -5.58 -10.69
C LEU A 25 -6.60 -5.98 -9.25
N SER A 26 -6.15 -7.15 -8.79
CA SER A 26 -6.34 -7.56 -7.40
C SER A 26 -5.70 -6.57 -6.43
N ALA A 27 -4.52 -6.03 -6.74
CA ALA A 27 -3.90 -4.97 -5.93
C ALA A 27 -4.74 -3.69 -5.92
N ALA A 28 -5.30 -3.27 -7.05
CA ALA A 28 -6.18 -2.09 -7.15
C ALA A 28 -7.50 -2.27 -6.36
N LEU A 29 -8.13 -3.45 -6.44
CA LEU A 29 -9.31 -3.80 -5.63
C LEU A 29 -8.97 -3.88 -4.14
N GLY A 30 -7.80 -4.41 -3.80
CA GLY A 30 -7.27 -4.42 -2.44
C GLY A 30 -7.09 -3.01 -1.87
N ILE A 31 -6.62 -2.04 -2.68
CA ILE A 31 -6.57 -0.64 -2.27
C ILE A 31 -7.97 -0.15 -1.90
N TRP A 32 -8.95 -0.29 -2.77
CA TRP A 32 -10.32 0.15 -2.47
C TRP A 32 -10.94 -0.60 -1.29
N SER A 33 -10.67 -1.90 -1.13
CA SER A 33 -11.18 -2.72 -0.01
C SER A 33 -10.64 -2.27 1.37
N ASN A 34 -9.54 -1.51 1.39
CA ASN A 34 -9.08 -0.83 2.60
C ASN A 34 -9.96 0.37 2.99
N PHE A 35 -10.59 1.03 2.01
CA PHE A 35 -11.39 2.24 2.23
C PHE A 35 -12.87 2.00 2.26
N LEU A 36 -13.34 0.93 1.62
CA LEU A 36 -14.75 0.67 1.43
C LEU A 36 -15.15 -0.56 2.23
N GLY A 37 -16.25 -0.42 2.96
CA GLY A 37 -16.91 -1.53 3.62
C GLY A 37 -17.82 -2.25 2.67
N GLY A 38 -18.05 -3.55 2.87
CA GLY A 38 -19.00 -4.28 2.04
C GLY A 38 -19.64 -5.44 2.75
N HIS A 39 -20.91 -5.68 2.44
CA HIS A 39 -21.62 -6.91 2.80
C HIS A 39 -21.61 -7.94 1.65
N GLY A 40 -21.54 -7.48 0.40
CA GLY A 40 -21.49 -8.31 -0.81
C GLY A 40 -20.09 -8.62 -1.34
N THR A 41 -20.04 -9.37 -2.43
CA THR A 41 -18.81 -9.76 -3.14
C THR A 41 -18.84 -9.18 -4.54
N ILE A 42 -17.97 -8.21 -4.81
CA ILE A 42 -17.95 -7.53 -6.11
C ILE A 42 -17.33 -8.45 -7.17
N ASP A 43 -18.14 -8.85 -8.15
CA ASP A 43 -17.73 -9.65 -9.29
C ASP A 43 -17.19 -8.76 -10.40
N VAL A 44 -15.88 -8.89 -10.69
CA VAL A 44 -15.19 -8.02 -11.63
C VAL A 44 -14.86 -8.77 -12.92
N GLN A 45 -15.40 -8.28 -14.04
CA GLN A 45 -14.99 -8.70 -15.37
C GLN A 45 -13.84 -7.83 -15.85
N LEU A 46 -12.66 -8.42 -15.94
CA LEU A 46 -11.47 -7.82 -16.56
C LEU A 46 -11.39 -8.23 -18.03
N ASN A 47 -11.41 -7.28 -18.93
CA ASN A 47 -11.31 -7.49 -20.37
C ASN A 47 -9.99 -6.94 -20.91
N VAL A 48 -9.40 -7.61 -21.90
CA VAL A 48 -8.28 -7.07 -22.70
C VAL A 48 -8.76 -6.86 -24.12
N GLN A 49 -8.87 -5.59 -24.55
CA GLN A 49 -9.43 -5.22 -25.85
C GLN A 49 -8.69 -4.02 -26.46
N THR A 50 -8.94 -3.74 -27.74
CA THR A 50 -8.47 -2.50 -28.37
C THR A 50 -9.33 -1.33 -27.93
N LEU A 51 -8.71 -0.31 -27.34
CA LEU A 51 -9.37 0.94 -26.96
C LEU A 51 -8.97 2.09 -27.90
N GLN A 52 -9.66 3.22 -27.78
CA GLN A 52 -9.32 4.43 -28.53
C GLN A 52 -7.88 4.87 -28.23
N PRO A 53 -7.17 5.50 -29.19
CA PRO A 53 -5.82 6.01 -28.97
C PRO A 53 -5.76 6.94 -27.75
N GLY A 54 -4.83 6.67 -26.83
CA GLY A 54 -4.64 7.43 -25.60
C GLY A 54 -5.42 6.91 -24.39
N VAL A 55 -6.37 5.99 -24.57
CA VAL A 55 -7.09 5.35 -23.47
C VAL A 55 -6.32 4.11 -23.00
N LEU A 56 -5.87 4.12 -21.74
CA LEU A 56 -5.09 3.03 -21.15
C LEU A 56 -5.99 1.92 -20.59
N ALA A 57 -7.07 2.32 -19.93
CA ALA A 57 -8.13 1.47 -19.44
C ALA A 57 -9.43 2.29 -19.36
N GLN A 58 -10.54 1.60 -19.10
CA GLN A 58 -11.84 2.20 -18.80
C GLN A 58 -12.63 1.25 -17.90
N ALA A 59 -13.45 1.76 -16.98
CA ALA A 59 -14.39 0.92 -16.25
C ALA A 59 -15.77 1.57 -16.06
N ALA A 60 -16.75 0.72 -15.82
CA ALA A 60 -18.13 1.10 -15.54
C ALA A 60 -18.78 0.09 -14.59
N PRO A 61 -19.83 0.49 -13.85
CA PRO A 61 -20.65 -0.48 -13.13
C PRO A 61 -21.41 -1.37 -14.12
N GLY A 62 -21.55 -2.65 -13.79
CA GLY A 62 -22.29 -3.64 -14.59
C GLY A 62 -23.79 -3.41 -14.57
N THR A 63 -24.30 -2.79 -13.51
CA THR A 63 -25.68 -2.32 -13.41
C THR A 63 -25.77 -1.02 -12.61
N GLN A 64 -26.92 -0.36 -12.67
CA GLN A 64 -27.24 0.79 -11.83
C GLN A 64 -28.62 0.61 -11.22
N VAL A 65 -28.75 0.98 -9.95
CA VAL A 65 -29.98 0.83 -9.16
C VAL A 65 -30.60 2.21 -8.95
N GLN A 66 -31.91 2.30 -9.16
CA GLN A 66 -32.63 3.54 -8.87
C GLN A 66 -32.79 3.71 -7.35
N VAL A 67 -32.30 4.82 -6.82
CA VAL A 67 -32.33 5.14 -5.38
C VAL A 67 -33.24 6.31 -5.03
N GLY A 68 -33.80 6.98 -6.04
CA GLY A 68 -34.74 8.07 -5.81
C GLY A 68 -35.25 8.72 -7.08
N ILE A 69 -35.89 9.88 -6.90
CA ILE A 69 -36.36 10.75 -7.98
C ILE A 69 -35.96 12.19 -7.59
N ASP A 70 -35.45 12.96 -8.54
CA ASP A 70 -35.12 14.38 -8.38
C ASP A 70 -35.64 15.19 -9.58
N GLY A 71 -36.53 16.15 -9.33
CA GLY A 71 -37.13 16.98 -10.38
C GLY A 71 -37.78 16.20 -11.53
N GLY A 72 -38.24 14.97 -11.29
CA GLY A 72 -38.80 14.08 -12.32
C GLY A 72 -37.80 13.14 -12.99
N ARG A 73 -36.50 13.23 -12.69
CA ARG A 73 -35.46 12.30 -13.13
C ARG A 73 -35.31 11.14 -12.16
N ALA A 74 -35.14 9.93 -12.67
CA ALA A 74 -34.71 8.79 -11.87
C ALA A 74 -33.27 9.01 -11.40
N VAL A 75 -33.01 8.91 -10.10
CA VAL A 75 -31.66 9.04 -9.53
C VAL A 75 -31.05 7.65 -9.41
N MET A 76 -29.93 7.44 -10.09
CA MET A 76 -29.26 6.14 -10.23
C MET A 76 -27.96 6.08 -9.41
N GLN A 77 -27.71 4.94 -8.78
CA GLN A 77 -26.49 4.61 -8.06
C GLN A 77 -25.80 3.41 -8.71
N SER A 78 -24.47 3.31 -8.58
CA SER A 78 -23.72 2.12 -8.99
C SER A 78 -24.28 0.85 -8.33
N GLY A 79 -24.49 -0.21 -9.12
CA GLY A 79 -24.88 -1.52 -8.63
C GLY A 79 -23.88 -2.09 -7.65
N ALA A 80 -22.59 -2.00 -7.96
CA ALA A 80 -21.51 -2.40 -7.07
C ALA A 80 -21.59 -1.69 -5.70
N VAL A 81 -21.89 -0.38 -5.67
CA VAL A 81 -22.10 0.32 -4.38
C VAL A 81 -23.34 -0.17 -3.65
N THR A 82 -24.43 -0.41 -4.36
CA THR A 82 -25.65 -0.95 -3.76
C THR A 82 -25.40 -2.30 -3.10
N GLU A 83 -24.61 -3.15 -3.77
CA GLU A 83 -24.23 -4.45 -3.25
C GLU A 83 -23.29 -4.32 -2.03
N LEU A 84 -22.29 -3.43 -2.08
CA LEU A 84 -21.45 -3.14 -0.91
C LEU A 84 -22.30 -2.71 0.30
N LEU A 85 -23.29 -1.83 0.08
CA LEU A 85 -24.15 -1.30 1.14
C LEU A 85 -25.10 -2.34 1.74
N THR A 86 -25.66 -3.22 0.90
CA THR A 86 -26.83 -4.02 1.29
C THR A 86 -26.57 -5.52 1.29
N GLY A 87 -25.52 -5.97 0.61
CA GLY A 87 -25.27 -7.37 0.29
C GLY A 87 -26.21 -7.93 -0.79
N PHE A 88 -27.06 -7.08 -1.39
CA PHE A 88 -27.94 -7.47 -2.48
C PHE A 88 -27.26 -7.16 -3.81
N ASP A 89 -26.96 -8.23 -4.53
CA ASP A 89 -26.51 -8.19 -5.92
C ASP A 89 -27.73 -7.97 -6.83
N ALA A 90 -27.73 -6.83 -7.52
CA ALA A 90 -28.86 -6.37 -8.33
C ALA A 90 -28.87 -6.96 -9.75
N ASN A 91 -27.80 -7.65 -10.14
CA ASN A 91 -27.56 -8.20 -11.47
C ASN A 91 -27.42 -9.73 -11.46
N GLY A 92 -27.46 -10.35 -10.28
CA GLY A 92 -27.21 -11.79 -10.12
C GLY A 92 -25.79 -12.13 -10.60
N ASP A 93 -25.61 -13.35 -11.13
CA ASP A 93 -24.30 -13.86 -11.57
C ASP A 93 -23.57 -13.03 -12.68
N ALA A 94 -24.16 -11.94 -13.18
CA ALA A 94 -23.47 -11.03 -14.09
C ALA A 94 -22.47 -10.14 -13.32
N PRO A 95 -21.36 -9.70 -13.94
CA PRO A 95 -20.34 -8.91 -13.23
C PRO A 95 -20.84 -7.53 -12.76
N ASP A 96 -20.57 -7.15 -11.51
CA ASP A 96 -20.88 -5.84 -10.91
C ASP A 96 -20.01 -4.71 -11.43
N VAL A 97 -18.80 -5.04 -11.87
CA VAL A 97 -17.85 -4.11 -12.45
C VAL A 97 -17.27 -4.71 -13.72
N SER A 98 -17.28 -3.91 -14.79
CA SER A 98 -16.55 -4.23 -16.01
C SER A 98 -15.40 -3.25 -16.17
N ILE A 99 -14.19 -3.78 -16.27
CA ILE A 99 -12.97 -3.02 -16.55
C ILE A 99 -12.34 -3.56 -17.83
N THR A 100 -11.99 -2.66 -18.75
CA THR A 100 -11.33 -3.01 -20.00
C THR A 100 -9.98 -2.32 -20.07
N VAL A 101 -8.94 -3.11 -20.27
CA VAL A 101 -7.56 -2.65 -20.42
C VAL A 101 -7.15 -2.68 -21.89
N SER A 102 -6.46 -1.63 -22.32
CA SER A 102 -5.98 -1.49 -23.69
C SER A 102 -4.90 -2.53 -24.01
N ALA A 103 -5.19 -3.42 -24.97
CA ALA A 103 -4.23 -4.41 -25.48
C ALA A 103 -2.98 -3.73 -26.07
N GLN A 104 -3.12 -2.55 -26.68
CA GLN A 104 -2.02 -1.74 -27.21
C GLN A 104 -1.15 -1.18 -26.07
N ALA A 105 -1.75 -0.68 -24.99
CA ALA A 105 -1.00 -0.13 -23.87
C ALA A 105 -0.19 -1.22 -23.14
N LEU A 106 -0.75 -2.43 -23.02
CA LEU A 106 -0.07 -3.59 -22.45
C LEU A 106 1.08 -4.09 -23.34
N SER A 107 0.85 -4.22 -24.64
CA SER A 107 1.87 -4.75 -25.56
C SER A 107 3.01 -3.76 -25.83
N SER A 108 2.75 -2.45 -25.77
CA SER A 108 3.78 -1.41 -25.92
C SER A 108 4.57 -1.12 -24.64
N GLY A 109 4.14 -1.64 -23.48
CA GLY A 109 4.71 -1.30 -22.18
C GLY A 109 4.36 0.11 -21.70
N GLN A 110 3.39 0.78 -22.34
CA GLN A 110 2.87 2.06 -21.89
C GLN A 110 2.14 1.92 -20.55
N LEU A 111 1.43 0.80 -20.35
CA LEU A 111 0.87 0.41 -19.05
C LEU A 111 1.83 -0.58 -18.38
N TYR A 112 2.44 -0.18 -17.26
CA TYR A 112 3.47 -0.96 -16.59
C TYR A 112 2.87 -1.83 -15.49
N LEU A 113 2.89 -3.14 -15.70
CA LEU A 113 2.53 -4.14 -14.71
C LEU A 113 3.74 -4.39 -13.79
N ARG A 114 3.63 -3.99 -12.52
CA ARG A 114 4.68 -4.25 -11.54
C ARG A 114 4.76 -5.75 -11.24
N THR A 115 5.98 -6.30 -11.19
CA THR A 115 6.19 -7.71 -10.82
C THR A 115 5.62 -8.00 -9.44
N ASP A 116 5.84 -7.11 -8.47
CA ASP A 116 5.15 -7.13 -7.19
C ASP A 116 4.66 -5.72 -6.82
N PRO A 117 3.37 -5.42 -7.05
CA PRO A 117 2.80 -4.11 -6.76
C PRO A 117 2.69 -3.79 -5.25
N SER A 118 2.88 -4.77 -4.37
CA SER A 118 2.82 -4.55 -2.92
C SER A 118 4.14 -4.02 -2.33
N VAL A 119 5.26 -4.18 -3.04
CA VAL A 119 6.60 -3.81 -2.55
C VAL A 119 7.41 -2.95 -3.52
N SER A 120 7.12 -2.96 -4.83
CA SER A 120 7.89 -2.18 -5.82
C SER A 120 7.33 -0.78 -6.01
N SER A 121 8.13 0.26 -5.79
CA SER A 121 7.77 1.66 -6.09
C SER A 121 8.28 2.15 -7.45
N TYR A 122 9.05 1.33 -8.17
CA TYR A 122 9.66 1.72 -9.44
C TYR A 122 8.66 1.67 -10.59
N ILE A 123 8.55 2.78 -11.33
CA ILE A 123 7.79 2.90 -12.57
C ILE A 123 8.70 3.53 -13.64
N PRO A 124 8.84 2.93 -14.84
CA PRO A 124 9.58 3.56 -15.93
C PRO A 124 9.04 4.95 -16.25
N SER A 125 9.92 5.92 -16.50
CA SER A 125 9.57 7.34 -16.63
C SER A 125 8.55 7.68 -17.73
N ARG A 126 8.38 6.79 -18.71
CA ARG A 126 7.41 6.94 -19.83
C ARG A 126 6.22 6.00 -19.75
N SER A 127 6.13 5.18 -18.70
CA SER A 127 5.04 4.24 -18.48
C SER A 127 4.15 4.71 -17.34
N TYR A 128 2.89 4.31 -17.39
CA TYR A 128 1.92 4.56 -16.34
C TYR A 128 1.86 3.34 -15.41
N ASP A 129 1.84 3.58 -14.10
CA ASP A 129 1.63 2.51 -13.12
C ASP A 129 0.24 1.90 -13.31
N ALA A 130 0.19 0.61 -13.62
CA ALA A 130 -1.08 -0.04 -13.90
C ALA A 130 -1.99 -0.11 -12.68
N VAL A 131 -1.45 -0.23 -11.47
CA VAL A 131 -2.28 -0.20 -10.25
C VAL A 131 -2.95 1.16 -10.10
N THR A 132 -2.21 2.25 -10.28
CA THR A 132 -2.75 3.62 -10.30
C THR A 132 -3.89 3.76 -11.31
N ILE A 133 -3.68 3.33 -12.56
CA ILE A 133 -4.70 3.42 -13.61
C ILE A 133 -5.94 2.59 -13.25
N LEU A 134 -5.78 1.31 -12.88
CA LEU A 134 -6.92 0.46 -12.55
C LEU A 134 -7.66 0.93 -11.29
N THR A 135 -6.94 1.51 -10.32
CA THR A 135 -7.56 2.10 -9.12
C THR A 135 -8.41 3.32 -9.50
N HIS A 136 -7.94 4.15 -10.44
CA HIS A 136 -8.70 5.27 -11.00
C HIS A 136 -9.96 4.78 -11.70
N GLU A 137 -9.85 3.79 -12.59
CA GLU A 137 -11.00 3.25 -13.30
C GLU A 137 -12.06 2.68 -12.34
N LEU A 138 -11.64 1.99 -11.28
CA LEU A 138 -12.55 1.51 -10.24
C LEU A 138 -13.32 2.66 -9.56
N GLY A 139 -12.75 3.87 -9.46
CA GLY A 139 -13.47 5.06 -8.97
C GLY A 139 -14.67 5.44 -9.84
N HIS A 140 -14.57 5.27 -11.17
CA HIS A 140 -15.72 5.39 -12.06
C HIS A 140 -16.74 4.29 -11.79
N ALA A 141 -16.31 3.02 -11.75
CA ALA A 141 -17.20 1.90 -11.47
C ALA A 141 -17.96 2.05 -10.14
N PHE A 142 -17.34 2.64 -9.11
CA PHE A 142 -17.96 2.88 -7.82
C PHE A 142 -18.82 4.14 -7.74
N GLY A 143 -18.78 5.07 -8.69
CA GLY A 143 -19.79 6.14 -8.65
C GLY A 143 -19.53 7.39 -9.46
N VAL A 144 -18.30 7.65 -9.91
CA VAL A 144 -18.00 8.82 -10.75
C VAL A 144 -18.42 8.52 -12.20
N VAL A 145 -19.72 8.37 -12.42
CA VAL A 145 -20.36 8.03 -13.70
C VAL A 145 -21.67 8.78 -13.81
N GLY A 146 -22.16 9.01 -15.03
CA GLY A 146 -23.43 9.67 -15.22
C GLY A 146 -23.90 9.76 -16.67
N TYR A 147 -24.86 10.64 -16.91
CA TYR A 147 -25.63 10.76 -18.15
C TYR A 147 -25.58 12.15 -18.78
N ARG A 148 -24.72 13.04 -18.27
CA ARG A 148 -24.43 14.31 -18.93
C ARG A 148 -23.76 14.11 -20.27
N ASP A 149 -24.14 14.96 -21.21
CA ASP A 149 -23.43 15.11 -22.47
C ASP A 149 -22.03 15.67 -22.22
N THR A 150 -20.99 14.97 -22.69
CA THR A 150 -19.59 15.32 -22.42
C THR A 150 -19.09 16.56 -23.17
N ASN A 151 -19.85 17.08 -24.12
CA ASN A 151 -19.49 18.29 -24.87
C ASN A 151 -20.14 19.54 -24.26
N THR A 152 -21.38 19.41 -23.78
CA THR A 152 -22.22 20.54 -23.36
C THR A 152 -22.48 20.58 -21.85
N GLY A 153 -22.27 19.47 -21.14
CA GLY A 153 -22.59 19.34 -19.72
C GLY A 153 -24.08 19.20 -19.43
N THR A 154 -24.94 19.16 -20.45
CA THR A 154 -26.40 19.09 -20.31
C THR A 154 -26.81 17.79 -19.61
N ARG A 155 -27.69 17.85 -18.61
CA ARG A 155 -28.26 16.66 -17.95
C ARG A 155 -29.27 15.97 -18.88
N ALA A 156 -29.39 14.64 -18.79
CA ALA A 156 -30.48 13.92 -19.43
C ALA A 156 -31.85 14.31 -18.84
N ASP A 157 -32.92 14.14 -19.62
CA ASP A 157 -34.27 14.62 -19.24
C ASP A 157 -34.97 13.74 -18.20
N THR A 158 -34.70 12.43 -18.21
CA THR A 158 -35.47 11.45 -17.43
C THR A 158 -34.64 10.69 -16.41
N THR A 159 -33.32 10.81 -16.43
CA THR A 159 -32.40 10.07 -15.56
C THR A 159 -31.21 10.94 -15.18
N GLU A 160 -30.67 10.71 -13.98
CA GLU A 160 -29.40 11.26 -13.55
C GLU A 160 -28.73 10.31 -12.57
N SER A 161 -27.41 10.30 -12.53
CA SER A 161 -26.66 9.61 -11.47
C SER A 161 -26.59 10.47 -10.20
N LEU A 162 -26.21 9.87 -9.07
CA LEU A 162 -25.83 10.63 -7.88
C LEU A 162 -24.71 11.65 -8.17
N TRP A 163 -23.78 11.33 -9.08
CA TRP A 163 -22.76 12.26 -9.53
C TRP A 163 -23.35 13.44 -10.30
N ASP A 164 -24.19 13.19 -11.30
CA ASP A 164 -24.82 14.24 -12.11
C ASP A 164 -25.62 15.21 -11.25
N LYS A 165 -26.34 14.67 -10.27
CA LYS A 165 -27.13 15.41 -9.29
C LYS A 165 -26.27 16.40 -8.53
N LEU A 166 -25.08 15.97 -8.09
CA LEU A 166 -24.14 16.75 -7.29
C LEU A 166 -23.21 17.64 -8.13
N VAL A 167 -23.08 17.42 -9.43
CA VAL A 167 -22.41 18.36 -10.33
C VAL A 167 -23.35 19.54 -10.65
N VAL A 168 -22.86 20.75 -10.48
CA VAL A 168 -23.54 21.99 -10.88
C VAL A 168 -22.73 22.64 -12.00
N VAL A 169 -23.40 22.95 -13.11
CA VAL A 169 -22.78 23.67 -14.25
C VAL A 169 -23.25 25.11 -14.19
N GLY A 170 -22.31 26.04 -14.10
CA GLY A 170 -22.54 27.47 -14.06
C GLY A 170 -22.90 28.04 -15.44
N PRO A 171 -23.49 29.25 -15.48
CA PRO A 171 -23.84 29.92 -16.73
C PRO A 171 -22.63 30.31 -17.59
N ASP A 172 -21.44 30.34 -17.00
CA ASP A 172 -20.15 30.58 -17.67
C ASP A 172 -19.50 29.29 -18.21
N GLY A 173 -20.18 28.13 -18.10
CA GLY A 173 -19.69 26.84 -18.54
C GLY A 173 -18.69 26.18 -17.59
N THR A 174 -18.42 26.78 -16.42
CA THR A 174 -17.67 26.09 -15.35
C THR A 174 -18.54 25.02 -14.69
N ALA A 175 -17.92 23.99 -14.13
CA ALA A 175 -18.62 22.95 -13.40
C ALA A 175 -17.96 22.71 -12.04
N ALA A 176 -18.78 22.41 -11.03
CA ALA A 176 -18.31 22.06 -9.71
C ALA A 176 -19.13 20.91 -9.11
N PHE A 177 -18.45 19.99 -8.43
CA PHE A 177 -19.08 18.97 -7.60
C PHE A 177 -19.40 19.57 -6.23
N THR A 178 -20.65 19.40 -5.80
CA THR A 178 -21.23 20.08 -4.63
C THR A 178 -21.61 19.13 -3.50
N GLY A 179 -21.07 17.91 -3.51
CA GLY A 179 -21.24 16.97 -2.42
C GLY A 179 -20.72 17.54 -1.08
N PRO A 180 -21.48 17.43 0.01
CA PRO A 180 -21.12 18.06 1.28
C PRO A 180 -19.83 17.51 1.91
N ASN A 181 -19.54 16.21 1.78
CA ASN A 181 -18.28 15.66 2.28
C ASN A 181 -17.11 16.17 1.44
N ALA A 182 -17.23 16.18 0.11
CA ALA A 182 -16.21 16.68 -0.80
C ALA A 182 -15.94 18.17 -0.61
N ILE A 183 -16.98 18.99 -0.40
CA ILE A 183 -16.83 20.40 -0.03
C ILE A 183 -16.07 20.53 1.29
N SER A 184 -16.38 19.70 2.29
CA SER A 184 -15.68 19.73 3.56
C SER A 184 -14.20 19.34 3.44
N ALA A 185 -13.86 18.40 2.55
CA ALA A 185 -12.49 17.97 2.31
C ALA A 185 -11.68 18.99 1.48
N TYR A 186 -12.33 19.63 0.51
CA TYR A 186 -11.69 20.57 -0.41
C TYR A 186 -11.68 22.02 0.09
N GLY A 187 -12.63 22.39 0.95
CA GLY A 187 -12.85 23.74 1.46
C GLY A 187 -13.80 24.61 0.61
N ALA A 188 -14.28 24.09 -0.52
CA ALA A 188 -15.19 24.77 -1.45
C ALA A 188 -15.88 23.73 -2.36
N PRO A 189 -16.86 24.13 -3.21
CA PRO A 189 -17.27 23.29 -4.34
C PRO A 189 -16.06 22.88 -5.19
N VAL A 190 -15.95 21.59 -5.49
CA VAL A 190 -14.76 21.02 -6.12
C VAL A 190 -14.82 21.25 -7.63
N PRO A 191 -13.83 21.89 -8.27
CA PRO A 191 -13.82 22.05 -9.72
C PRO A 191 -13.96 20.71 -10.42
N VAL A 192 -14.82 20.68 -11.44
CA VAL A 192 -15.01 19.53 -12.34
C VAL A 192 -14.43 19.90 -13.69
N THR A 193 -13.78 18.93 -14.34
CA THR A 193 -13.14 19.15 -15.63
C THR A 193 -14.17 19.54 -16.69
N THR A 194 -13.96 20.66 -17.36
CA THR A 194 -14.75 21.12 -18.52
C THR A 194 -13.87 21.40 -19.74
N ILE A 195 -12.54 21.42 -19.57
CA ILE A 195 -11.60 21.52 -20.69
C ILE A 195 -11.75 20.32 -21.65
N PRO A 196 -11.69 20.54 -22.98
CA PRO A 196 -12.00 19.50 -23.96
C PRO A 196 -10.84 18.52 -24.17
N ASN A 197 -10.63 17.63 -23.20
CA ASN A 197 -9.52 16.68 -23.17
C ASN A 197 -9.93 15.21 -23.05
N GLY A 198 -11.23 14.91 -23.14
CA GLY A 198 -11.79 13.55 -23.01
C GLY A 198 -12.28 13.22 -21.60
N SER A 199 -12.03 14.07 -20.60
CA SER A 199 -12.39 13.85 -19.19
C SER A 199 -13.57 14.71 -18.71
N GLN A 200 -14.23 15.45 -19.63
CA GLN A 200 -15.23 16.45 -19.28
C GLN A 200 -16.37 15.87 -18.43
N TYR A 201 -16.74 16.62 -17.39
CA TYR A 201 -17.87 16.41 -16.48
C TYR A 201 -17.82 15.17 -15.58
N TYR A 202 -16.81 14.31 -15.72
CA TYR A 202 -16.66 13.08 -14.93
C TYR A 202 -15.32 12.98 -14.21
N HIS A 203 -14.60 14.08 -14.09
CA HIS A 203 -13.32 14.13 -13.41
C HIS A 203 -13.17 15.43 -12.61
N LEU A 204 -12.27 15.40 -11.64
CA LEU A 204 -11.98 16.51 -10.75
C LEU A 204 -10.85 17.39 -11.30
N GLY A 205 -10.89 18.68 -10.97
CA GLY A 205 -9.92 19.67 -11.42
C GLY A 205 -10.17 20.15 -12.85
N ASN A 206 -9.93 21.43 -13.11
CA ASN A 206 -10.09 22.05 -14.42
C ASN A 206 -8.86 22.86 -14.85
N ALA A 207 -7.98 23.21 -13.91
CA ALA A 207 -6.70 23.86 -14.17
C ALA A 207 -5.58 23.25 -13.31
N SER A 208 -4.34 23.32 -13.80
CA SER A 208 -3.18 22.72 -13.12
C SER A 208 -2.90 23.28 -11.72
N GLY A 209 -3.41 24.49 -11.42
CA GLY A 209 -3.35 25.12 -10.10
C GLY A 209 -4.40 24.63 -9.11
N ASP A 210 -5.39 23.84 -9.55
CA ASP A 210 -6.42 23.31 -8.67
C ASP A 210 -5.82 22.24 -7.76
N ALA A 211 -6.04 22.33 -6.44
CA ALA A 211 -5.63 21.28 -5.52
C ALA A 211 -6.26 19.91 -5.84
N ALA A 212 -7.40 19.91 -6.54
CA ALA A 212 -8.08 18.71 -7.02
C ALA A 212 -7.24 17.91 -8.03
N ASN A 213 -6.23 18.53 -8.66
CA ASN A 213 -5.29 17.84 -9.55
C ASN A 213 -4.46 16.76 -8.81
N ALA A 214 -4.34 16.85 -7.49
CA ALA A 214 -3.66 15.85 -6.68
C ALA A 214 -4.52 14.59 -6.44
N ALA A 215 -5.83 14.65 -6.69
CA ALA A 215 -6.74 13.53 -6.52
C ALA A 215 -6.49 12.43 -7.55
N LEU A 216 -6.88 11.20 -7.22
CA LEU A 216 -6.84 10.09 -8.15
C LEU A 216 -7.79 10.35 -9.32
N MET A 217 -8.99 10.85 -9.07
CA MET A 217 -10.00 11.15 -10.11
C MET A 217 -9.75 12.47 -10.87
N THR A 218 -8.50 12.91 -10.97
CA THR A 218 -8.14 14.14 -11.72
C THR A 218 -8.41 13.98 -13.21
N GLY A 219 -8.96 15.01 -13.84
CA GLY A 219 -9.16 15.07 -15.29
C GLY A 219 -8.02 15.74 -16.03
N LEU A 220 -6.95 16.12 -15.34
CA LEU A 220 -5.78 16.78 -15.94
C LEU A 220 -4.67 15.79 -16.34
N GLY A 221 -4.96 14.49 -16.22
CA GLY A 221 -4.06 13.40 -16.55
C GLY A 221 -3.24 12.92 -15.35
N LEU A 222 -3.15 11.60 -15.22
CA LEU A 222 -2.28 10.96 -14.22
C LEU A 222 -0.81 11.04 -14.68
N PRO A 223 0.16 11.20 -13.78
CA PRO A 223 1.56 11.35 -14.18
C PRO A 223 2.22 10.01 -14.54
N ALA A 224 2.87 9.93 -15.71
CA ALA A 224 3.76 8.82 -16.05
C ALA A 224 4.98 8.77 -15.11
N GLY A 225 5.54 7.57 -14.90
CA GLY A 225 6.70 7.35 -14.03
C GLY A 225 6.42 7.52 -12.53
N LYS A 226 5.15 7.67 -12.13
CA LYS A 226 4.75 7.90 -10.74
C LYS A 226 3.58 7.02 -10.36
N ILE A 227 3.48 6.78 -9.05
CA ILE A 227 2.31 6.15 -8.42
C ILE A 227 1.39 7.26 -7.92
N ARG A 228 0.07 7.09 -8.08
CA ARG A 228 -0.97 7.93 -7.48
C ARG A 228 -1.91 7.05 -6.66
N GLY A 229 -2.08 7.40 -5.38
CA GLY A 229 -3.03 6.75 -4.49
C GLY A 229 -4.38 7.47 -4.45
N VAL A 230 -5.37 6.81 -3.83
CA VAL A 230 -6.67 7.39 -3.47
C VAL A 230 -6.46 8.50 -2.43
N SER A 231 -6.99 9.69 -2.68
CA SER A 231 -6.89 10.85 -1.78
C SER A 231 -8.11 10.98 -0.87
N GLU A 232 -8.02 11.84 0.15
CA GLU A 232 -9.17 12.22 0.99
C GLU A 232 -10.33 12.78 0.16
N LEU A 233 -10.01 13.54 -0.89
CA LEU A 233 -11.01 14.11 -1.79
C LEU A 233 -11.74 13.02 -2.58
N ASP A 234 -11.03 11.99 -3.05
CA ASP A 234 -11.65 10.86 -3.76
C ASP A 234 -12.63 10.10 -2.84
N LEU A 235 -12.23 9.87 -1.58
CA LEU A 235 -13.07 9.23 -0.57
C LEU A 235 -14.28 10.08 -0.21
N ALA A 236 -14.09 11.38 -0.04
CA ALA A 236 -15.17 12.31 0.28
C ALA A 236 -16.22 12.36 -0.86
N VAL A 237 -15.76 12.39 -2.10
CA VAL A 237 -16.61 12.26 -3.29
C VAL A 237 -17.38 10.93 -3.27
N LEU A 238 -16.71 9.79 -3.13
CA LEU A 238 -17.41 8.49 -3.11
C LEU A 238 -18.42 8.39 -1.95
N LYS A 239 -18.11 8.97 -0.79
CA LYS A 239 -19.04 9.04 0.34
C LYS A 239 -20.29 9.86 0.01
N ASP A 240 -20.15 10.98 -0.71
CA ASP A 240 -21.29 11.75 -1.21
C ASP A 240 -22.13 10.98 -2.25
N LEU A 241 -21.50 10.04 -2.97
CA LEU A 241 -22.13 9.13 -3.93
C LEU A 241 -22.72 7.88 -3.27
N GLY A 242 -22.73 7.84 -1.94
CA GLY A 242 -23.35 6.79 -1.14
C GLY A 242 -22.47 5.55 -0.94
N THR A 243 -21.21 5.57 -1.37
CA THR A 243 -20.29 4.46 -1.11
C THR A 243 -20.06 4.31 0.40
N PRO A 244 -20.05 3.08 0.94
CA PRO A 244 -19.78 2.81 2.36
C PRO A 244 -18.30 3.02 2.69
N VAL A 245 -17.85 4.27 2.66
CA VAL A 245 -16.50 4.64 3.05
C VAL A 245 -16.33 4.35 4.53
N LEU A 246 -15.43 3.41 4.85
CA LEU A 246 -14.95 3.17 6.19
C LEU A 246 -14.34 4.49 6.68
N GLY A 247 -14.88 5.03 7.78
CA GLY A 247 -14.66 6.42 8.19
C GLY A 247 -13.22 6.90 7.98
N ALA A 248 -13.03 7.77 6.99
CA ALA A 248 -11.77 8.43 6.68
C ALA A 248 -11.63 9.72 7.49
N ALA A 249 -10.37 10.04 7.76
CA ALA A 249 -9.85 11.25 8.36
C ALA A 249 -10.60 12.53 7.95
N THR A 250 -11.01 13.29 8.96
CA THR A 250 -11.42 14.68 8.78
C THR A 250 -10.21 15.59 8.95
N THR A 251 -10.03 16.47 7.96
CA THR A 251 -9.24 17.71 7.90
C THR A 251 -7.75 17.62 7.52
N GLY A 252 -7.46 17.82 6.24
CA GLY A 252 -6.60 18.92 5.80
C GLY A 252 -5.09 18.75 6.02
N ASN A 253 -4.53 17.61 5.67
CA ASN A 253 -3.12 17.41 5.33
C ASN A 253 -3.06 16.15 4.44
N PRO A 254 -2.33 16.08 3.32
CA PRO A 254 -2.22 14.85 2.50
C PRO A 254 -1.62 13.61 3.22
N ASP A 255 -1.58 13.58 4.56
CA ASP A 255 -0.90 12.58 5.39
C ASP A 255 -1.82 11.78 6.32
N THR A 256 -3.13 12.06 6.42
CA THR A 256 -3.97 11.46 7.47
C THR A 256 -4.64 10.14 7.04
N GLY A 257 -4.28 9.05 7.70
CA GLY A 257 -4.88 7.70 7.56
C GLY A 257 -4.04 6.69 6.77
N TYR A 258 -3.70 7.02 5.52
CA TYR A 258 -2.88 6.15 4.65
C TYR A 258 -1.45 5.98 5.18
N GLN A 259 -0.88 7.03 5.78
CA GLN A 259 0.43 6.93 6.41
C GLN A 259 0.39 6.05 7.65
N ILE A 260 -0.68 6.10 8.46
CA ILE A 260 -0.76 5.29 9.68
C ILE A 260 -0.74 3.80 9.33
N ASP A 261 -1.58 3.33 8.39
CA ASP A 261 -1.55 1.92 7.98
C ASP A 261 -0.22 1.55 7.28
N SER A 262 0.35 2.45 6.46
CA SER A 262 1.66 2.17 5.85
C SER A 262 2.80 2.10 6.87
N VAL A 263 2.77 2.94 7.90
CA VAL A 263 3.73 2.93 9.01
C VAL A 263 3.55 1.66 9.83
N TYR A 264 2.31 1.24 10.12
CA TYR A 264 2.03 -0.04 10.78
C TYR A 264 2.55 -1.23 9.96
N ARG A 265 2.36 -1.25 8.64
CA ARG A 265 2.88 -2.33 7.79
C ARG A 265 4.40 -2.32 7.68
N ALA A 266 5.00 -1.13 7.60
CA ALA A 266 6.45 -0.98 7.47
C ALA A 266 7.19 -1.27 8.78
N VAL A 267 6.61 -0.89 9.91
CA VAL A 267 7.20 -1.05 11.24
C VAL A 267 6.72 -2.34 11.88
N LEU A 268 5.41 -2.46 12.13
CA LEU A 268 4.79 -3.56 12.90
C LEU A 268 4.45 -4.80 12.07
N GLN A 269 4.70 -4.78 10.75
CA GLN A 269 4.44 -5.90 9.83
C GLN A 269 2.99 -6.39 9.79
N ARG A 270 2.04 -5.55 10.22
CA ARG A 270 0.60 -5.81 10.14
C ARG A 270 -0.16 -4.54 9.80
N SER A 271 -1.44 -4.68 9.46
CA SER A 271 -2.33 -3.53 9.29
C SER A 271 -2.69 -2.90 10.64
N ALA A 272 -2.91 -1.59 10.63
CA ALA A 272 -3.54 -0.88 11.73
C ALA A 272 -5.04 -1.23 11.78
N SER A 273 -5.57 -1.57 12.96
CA SER A 273 -7.01 -1.72 13.14
C SER A 273 -7.74 -0.38 13.08
N LEU A 274 -9.04 -0.38 12.81
CA LEU A 274 -9.84 0.85 12.75
C LEU A 274 -9.74 1.70 14.03
N PRO A 275 -9.80 1.14 15.26
CA PRO A 275 -9.59 1.92 16.48
C PRO A 275 -8.19 2.55 16.59
N GLU A 276 -7.15 1.86 16.12
CA GLU A 276 -5.77 2.38 16.12
C GLU A 276 -5.62 3.53 15.13
N GLN A 277 -6.15 3.37 13.92
CA GLN A 277 -6.18 4.44 12.92
C GLN A 277 -6.95 5.66 13.44
N GLN A 278 -8.10 5.46 14.11
CA GLN A 278 -8.89 6.53 14.73
C GLN A 278 -8.16 7.19 15.90
N PHE A 279 -7.42 6.43 16.70
CA PHE A 279 -6.61 6.97 17.80
C PHE A 279 -5.53 7.91 17.29
N TRP A 280 -4.76 7.49 16.28
CA TRP A 280 -3.67 8.30 15.72
C TRP A 280 -4.19 9.53 14.99
N LEU A 281 -5.26 9.37 14.20
CA LEU A 281 -5.95 10.49 13.57
C LEU A 281 -6.37 11.54 14.61
N ALA A 282 -6.96 11.13 15.74
CA ALA A 282 -7.36 12.07 16.78
C ALA A 282 -6.17 12.84 17.40
N LYS A 283 -4.97 12.24 17.43
CA LYS A 283 -3.73 12.90 17.87
C LYS A 283 -3.22 13.90 16.83
N GLU A 284 -3.25 13.55 15.56
CA GLU A 284 -2.85 14.43 14.45
C GLU A 284 -3.79 15.63 14.33
N THR A 285 -5.11 15.42 14.39
CA THR A 285 -6.12 16.50 14.38
C THR A 285 -5.99 17.44 15.58
N ALA A 286 -5.47 16.96 16.72
CA ALA A 286 -5.19 17.78 17.89
C ALA A 286 -3.88 18.62 17.76
N GLY A 287 -3.25 18.63 16.59
CA GLY A 287 -2.00 19.36 16.31
C GLY A 287 -0.73 18.52 16.52
N GLY A 288 -0.85 17.20 16.66
CA GLY A 288 0.29 16.29 16.67
C GLY A 288 0.96 16.25 15.29
N ALA A 289 2.28 16.34 15.24
CA ALA A 289 3.02 16.22 13.98
C ALA A 289 3.04 14.75 13.50
N PRO A 290 2.94 14.46 12.19
CA PRO A 290 3.05 13.08 11.67
C PRO A 290 4.29 12.33 12.13
N ASP A 291 5.41 13.04 12.35
CA ASP A 291 6.65 12.49 12.90
C ASP A 291 6.49 11.93 14.32
N GLN A 292 5.58 12.49 15.11
CA GLN A 292 5.26 11.99 16.46
C GLN A 292 4.50 10.67 16.40
N VAL A 293 3.61 10.50 15.41
CA VAL A 293 2.88 9.24 15.18
C VAL A 293 3.86 8.15 14.75
N ARG A 294 4.73 8.43 13.78
CA ARG A 294 5.79 7.49 13.38
C ARG A 294 6.69 7.11 14.54
N THR A 295 7.20 8.10 15.27
CA THR A 295 8.06 7.85 16.43
C THR A 295 7.34 6.96 17.44
N ALA A 296 6.07 7.24 17.75
CA ALA A 296 5.33 6.47 18.74
C ALA A 296 5.04 5.03 18.30
N ILE A 297 4.87 4.76 17.01
CA ILE A 297 4.72 3.41 16.46
C ILE A 297 6.07 2.67 16.45
N THR A 298 7.13 3.32 15.98
CA THR A 298 8.50 2.80 15.94
C THR A 298 9.03 2.43 17.32
N THR A 299 8.67 3.20 18.35
CA THR A 299 9.07 2.94 19.75
C THR A 299 7.93 2.33 20.57
N SER A 300 6.98 1.67 19.93
CA SER A 300 5.85 1.05 20.63
C SER A 300 6.27 -0.25 21.31
N ALA A 301 5.56 -0.62 22.39
CA ALA A 301 5.78 -1.91 23.06
C ALA A 301 5.57 -3.12 22.13
N GLU A 302 4.79 -2.94 21.06
CA GLU A 302 4.61 -3.98 20.05
C GLU A 302 5.83 -4.13 19.13
N ALA A 303 6.41 -3.01 18.69
CA ALA A 303 7.67 -3.02 17.95
C ALA A 303 8.77 -3.69 18.80
N ASP A 304 8.89 -3.27 20.06
CA ASP A 304 9.84 -3.83 21.04
C ASP A 304 9.68 -5.35 21.23
N ALA A 305 8.44 -5.85 21.21
CA ALA A 305 8.13 -7.25 21.47
C ALA A 305 8.29 -8.15 20.24
N TYR A 306 7.93 -7.68 19.05
CA TYR A 306 7.79 -8.53 17.87
C TYR A 306 8.73 -8.19 16.71
N VAL A 307 9.17 -6.94 16.58
CA VAL A 307 9.93 -6.47 15.42
C VAL A 307 11.41 -6.35 15.77
N ASP A 308 11.70 -5.64 16.85
CA ASP A 308 13.03 -5.37 17.38
C ASP A 308 13.89 -6.63 17.56
N PRO A 309 13.38 -7.72 18.18
CA PRO A 309 14.15 -8.94 18.35
C PRO A 309 14.52 -9.58 17.01
N ILE A 310 13.66 -9.48 15.99
CA ILE A 310 13.93 -10.03 14.65
C ILE A 310 15.04 -9.25 13.96
N VAL A 311 15.01 -7.92 14.02
CA VAL A 311 16.08 -7.07 13.44
C VAL A 311 17.43 -7.37 14.10
N ARG A 312 17.45 -7.53 15.44
CA ARG A 312 18.65 -7.94 16.18
C ARG A 312 19.11 -9.34 15.81
N LEU A 313 18.19 -10.30 15.66
CA LEU A 313 18.49 -11.68 15.29
C LEU A 313 19.16 -11.76 13.91
N TYR A 314 18.64 -11.02 12.92
CA TYR A 314 19.27 -10.86 11.61
C TYR A 314 20.68 -10.28 11.72
N SER A 315 20.86 -9.25 12.55
CA SER A 315 22.18 -8.62 12.73
C SER A 315 23.18 -9.61 13.30
N VAL A 316 22.85 -10.36 14.35
CA VAL A 316 23.80 -11.31 14.96
C VAL A 316 24.03 -12.52 14.05
N ALA A 317 22.97 -13.09 13.47
CA ALA A 317 23.07 -14.29 12.65
C ALA A 317 23.79 -14.04 11.32
N PHE A 318 23.55 -12.91 10.66
CA PHE A 318 23.95 -12.67 9.28
C PHE A 318 24.81 -11.43 9.07
N GLY A 319 25.02 -10.61 10.11
CA GLY A 319 25.81 -9.38 10.00
C GLY A 319 25.10 -8.27 9.20
N ARG A 320 23.77 -8.34 9.08
CA ARG A 320 22.94 -7.38 8.33
C ARG A 320 21.56 -7.25 8.95
N VAL A 321 20.87 -6.17 8.65
CA VAL A 321 19.42 -6.04 8.91
C VAL A 321 18.59 -6.84 7.89
N PRO A 322 17.31 -7.16 8.18
CA PRO A 322 16.46 -7.90 7.25
C PRO A 322 16.03 -7.06 6.04
N ASP A 323 15.76 -7.74 4.94
CA ASP A 323 14.91 -7.19 3.87
C ASP A 323 13.42 -7.27 4.28
N GLN A 324 12.55 -6.59 3.52
CA GLN A 324 11.13 -6.49 3.86
C GLN A 324 10.43 -7.86 3.94
N GLY A 325 10.73 -8.79 3.02
CA GLY A 325 10.13 -10.11 3.00
C GLY A 325 10.59 -10.97 4.18
N GLY A 326 11.89 -10.90 4.49
CA GLY A 326 12.49 -11.54 5.65
C GLY A 326 11.95 -11.02 6.97
N LEU A 327 11.81 -9.70 7.13
CA LEU A 327 11.25 -9.09 8.33
C LEU A 327 9.81 -9.55 8.53
N SER A 328 8.95 -9.38 7.52
CA SER A 328 7.54 -9.76 7.61
C SER A 328 7.34 -11.23 7.96
N THR A 329 8.09 -12.13 7.30
CA THR A 329 7.99 -13.58 7.53
C THR A 329 8.31 -13.94 8.99
N HIS A 330 9.39 -13.40 9.54
CA HIS A 330 9.86 -13.79 10.86
C HIS A 330 9.14 -13.07 12.00
N VAL A 331 8.66 -11.83 11.78
CA VAL A 331 7.76 -11.14 12.73
C VAL A 331 6.43 -11.92 12.85
N ASN A 332 5.83 -12.31 11.71
CA ASN A 332 4.62 -13.14 11.70
C ASN A 332 4.83 -14.50 12.39
N ALA A 333 6.00 -15.11 12.22
CA ALA A 333 6.35 -16.33 12.93
C ALA A 333 6.44 -16.09 14.45
N LEU A 334 7.06 -14.99 14.90
CA LEU A 334 7.25 -14.67 16.32
C LEU A 334 5.93 -14.41 17.05
N HIS A 335 4.88 -13.93 16.39
CA HIS A 335 3.56 -13.79 17.01
C HIS A 335 3.00 -15.11 17.55
N ASN A 336 3.40 -16.25 16.98
CA ASN A 336 2.87 -17.57 17.32
C ASN A 336 3.92 -18.55 17.85
N ASN A 337 5.18 -18.12 17.97
CA ASN A 337 6.31 -18.98 18.35
C ASN A 337 7.23 -18.27 19.34
N SER A 338 8.11 -19.03 19.99
CA SER A 338 9.18 -18.43 20.80
C SER A 338 10.28 -17.85 19.90
N LEU A 339 11.01 -16.84 20.39
CA LEU A 339 12.17 -16.31 19.68
C LEU A 339 13.23 -17.38 19.41
N SER A 340 13.41 -18.34 20.32
CA SER A 340 14.30 -19.49 20.11
C SER A 340 13.85 -20.39 18.96
N SER A 341 12.53 -20.62 18.81
CA SER A 341 11.98 -21.35 17.67
C SER A 341 12.21 -20.62 16.35
N VAL A 342 12.07 -19.30 16.35
CA VAL A 342 12.39 -18.47 15.18
C VAL A 342 13.89 -18.52 14.88
N ALA A 343 14.76 -18.41 15.89
CA ALA A 343 16.21 -18.54 15.75
C ALA A 343 16.65 -19.91 15.21
N ALA A 344 15.96 -20.98 15.57
CA ALA A 344 16.19 -22.29 14.98
C ALA A 344 15.95 -22.30 13.47
N ASN A 345 14.95 -21.55 12.97
CA ASN A 345 14.74 -21.41 11.51
C ASN A 345 15.90 -20.67 10.84
N PHE A 346 16.50 -19.67 11.50
CA PHE A 346 17.68 -18.98 11.00
C PHE A 346 18.87 -19.94 10.92
N VAL A 347 19.15 -20.68 11.99
CA VAL A 347 20.27 -21.64 12.05
C VAL A 347 20.13 -22.73 10.99
N ASN A 348 18.90 -23.18 10.72
CA ASN A 348 18.60 -24.18 9.69
C ASN A 348 18.50 -23.60 8.26
N SER A 349 18.67 -22.29 8.09
CA SER A 349 18.53 -21.66 6.78
C SER A 349 19.75 -21.92 5.87
N PRO A 350 19.56 -21.94 4.54
CA PRO A 350 20.67 -21.99 3.59
C PRO A 350 21.66 -20.84 3.74
N GLU A 351 21.19 -19.65 4.12
CA GLU A 351 22.05 -18.48 4.36
C GLU A 351 23.00 -18.71 5.54
N PHE A 352 22.50 -19.26 6.65
CA PHE A 352 23.32 -19.57 7.82
C PHE A 352 24.36 -20.64 7.51
N ALA A 353 23.95 -21.71 6.81
CA ALA A 353 24.87 -22.76 6.37
C ALA A 353 25.96 -22.21 5.45
N LYS A 354 25.62 -21.29 4.54
CA LYS A 354 26.58 -20.64 3.63
C LYS A 354 27.56 -19.73 4.38
N LEU A 355 27.09 -18.99 5.38
CA LEU A 355 27.91 -18.02 6.11
C LEU A 355 28.83 -18.66 7.15
N HIS A 356 28.32 -19.63 7.92
CA HIS A 356 29.05 -20.18 9.06
C HIS A 356 29.59 -21.59 8.82
N GLY A 357 29.03 -22.35 7.88
CA GLY A 357 29.47 -23.70 7.53
C GLY A 357 29.37 -24.75 8.66
N ALA A 358 28.88 -24.36 9.85
CA ALA A 358 28.92 -25.16 11.06
C ALA A 358 27.52 -25.60 11.48
N GLN A 359 27.37 -26.90 11.76
CA GLN A 359 26.18 -27.47 12.42
C GLN A 359 26.39 -27.69 13.93
N SER A 360 27.52 -27.21 14.47
CA SER A 360 27.87 -27.27 15.88
C SER A 360 28.47 -25.95 16.36
N VAL A 361 28.51 -25.76 17.68
CA VAL A 361 29.11 -24.57 18.30
C VAL A 361 30.63 -24.63 18.13
N THR A 362 31.20 -23.70 17.36
CA THR A 362 32.64 -23.60 17.08
C THR A 362 33.17 -22.22 17.47
N ASP A 363 34.49 -22.10 17.63
CA ASP A 363 35.12 -20.80 17.92
C ASP A 363 34.82 -19.77 16.83
N ALA A 364 34.87 -20.18 15.56
CA ALA A 364 34.57 -19.30 14.43
C ALA A 364 33.12 -18.78 14.46
N LEU A 365 32.16 -19.65 14.80
CA LEU A 365 30.75 -19.28 14.89
C LEU A 365 30.49 -18.34 16.08
N VAL A 366 30.98 -18.67 17.27
CA VAL A 366 30.79 -17.80 18.45
C VAL A 366 31.52 -16.47 18.24
N GLN A 367 32.67 -16.49 17.56
CA GLN A 367 33.39 -15.29 17.20
C GLN A 367 32.62 -14.41 16.20
N SER A 368 31.90 -14.97 15.23
CA SER A 368 31.05 -14.17 14.33
C SER A 368 29.91 -13.49 15.09
N PHE A 369 29.31 -14.16 16.07
CA PHE A 369 28.29 -13.55 16.94
C PHE A 369 28.87 -12.41 17.80
N TYR A 370 30.06 -12.58 18.38
CA TYR A 370 30.76 -11.49 19.08
C TYR A 370 31.03 -10.28 18.19
N THR A 371 31.48 -10.52 16.96
CA THR A 371 31.74 -9.44 16.01
C THR A 371 30.45 -8.72 15.62
N ASN A 372 29.40 -9.47 15.29
CA ASN A 372 28.14 -8.93 14.80
C ASN A 372 27.31 -8.24 15.90
N ALA A 373 27.34 -8.77 17.12
CA ALA A 373 26.62 -8.21 18.26
C ALA A 373 27.44 -7.11 18.97
N LEU A 374 28.72 -7.36 19.25
CA LEU A 374 29.50 -6.52 20.16
C LEU A 374 30.62 -5.74 19.45
N GLY A 375 30.87 -5.98 18.16
CA GLY A 375 31.92 -5.29 17.41
C GLY A 375 33.34 -5.55 17.92
N ARG A 376 33.52 -6.61 18.73
CA ARG A 376 34.80 -6.99 19.35
C ARG A 376 35.09 -8.47 19.18
N PHE A 377 36.34 -8.84 19.46
CA PHE A 377 36.71 -10.25 19.57
C PHE A 377 36.34 -10.82 20.95
N GLY A 378 35.92 -12.08 20.96
CA GLY A 378 35.78 -12.84 22.20
C GLY A 378 37.16 -13.29 22.68
N SER A 379 37.42 -13.24 23.98
CA SER A 379 38.60 -13.85 24.56
C SER A 379 38.53 -15.38 24.45
N ALA A 380 39.69 -16.06 24.45
CA ALA A 380 39.72 -17.52 24.40
C ALA A 380 38.87 -18.17 25.52
N SER A 381 38.87 -17.61 26.73
CA SER A 381 38.03 -18.07 27.84
C SER A 381 36.53 -17.90 27.59
N GLU A 382 36.11 -16.81 26.94
CA GLU A 382 34.71 -16.57 26.59
C GLU A 382 34.23 -17.57 25.52
N LEU A 383 35.06 -17.83 24.50
CA LEU A 383 34.73 -18.80 23.44
C LEU A 383 34.63 -20.23 24.00
N GLU A 384 35.59 -20.63 24.83
CA GLU A 384 35.55 -21.94 25.52
C GLU A 384 34.33 -22.08 26.43
N SER A 385 33.94 -21.00 27.12
CA SER A 385 32.76 -21.02 27.99
C SER A 385 31.47 -21.29 27.19
N TRP A 386 31.33 -20.67 26.02
CA TRP A 386 30.16 -20.92 25.14
C TRP A 386 30.15 -22.35 24.60
N LYS A 387 31.30 -22.89 24.18
CA LYS A 387 31.40 -24.29 23.72
C LYS A 387 31.08 -25.28 24.84
N ALA A 388 31.55 -25.00 26.07
CA ALA A 388 31.30 -25.84 27.24
C ALA A 388 29.87 -25.72 27.81
N SER A 389 29.09 -24.73 27.37
CA SER A 389 27.72 -24.49 27.88
C SER A 389 26.73 -25.62 27.56
N GLY A 390 26.98 -26.40 26.51
CA GLY A 390 26.06 -27.43 26.02
C GLY A 390 24.78 -26.89 25.37
N GLN A 391 24.66 -25.57 25.18
CA GLN A 391 23.49 -24.95 24.54
C GLN A 391 23.51 -25.15 23.02
N SER A 392 22.33 -25.16 22.42
CA SER A 392 22.18 -25.18 20.97
C SER A 392 22.57 -23.83 20.35
N ILE A 393 22.91 -23.83 19.06
CA ILE A 393 23.32 -22.62 18.34
C ILE A 393 22.22 -21.55 18.39
N ASP A 394 20.95 -21.94 18.22
CA ASP A 394 19.81 -21.03 18.29
C ASP A 394 19.66 -20.38 19.67
N THR A 395 19.92 -21.12 20.75
CA THR A 395 19.88 -20.59 22.12
C THR A 395 21.03 -19.61 22.35
N ILE A 396 22.24 -19.93 21.88
CA ILE A 396 23.39 -19.02 21.97
C ILE A 396 23.12 -17.76 21.15
N LEU A 397 22.58 -17.90 19.93
CA LEU A 397 22.24 -16.79 19.05
C LEU A 397 21.25 -15.83 19.72
N VAL A 398 20.18 -16.34 20.32
CA VAL A 398 19.23 -15.53 21.12
C VAL A 398 19.94 -14.88 22.32
N GLY A 399 20.84 -15.60 22.98
CA GLY A 399 21.63 -15.06 24.09
C GLY A 399 22.47 -13.84 23.71
N PHE A 400 23.04 -13.81 22.50
CA PHE A 400 23.70 -12.63 21.97
C PHE A 400 22.71 -11.54 21.54
N SER A 401 21.67 -11.90 20.77
CA SER A 401 20.72 -10.92 20.20
C SER A 401 19.90 -10.19 21.27
N GLU A 402 19.59 -10.86 22.37
CA GLU A 402 18.82 -10.31 23.48
C GLU A 402 19.65 -10.07 24.74
N SER A 403 20.98 -10.03 24.61
CA SER A 403 21.83 -9.57 25.71
C SER A 403 21.53 -8.11 26.04
N ALA A 404 21.52 -7.76 27.33
CA ALA A 404 21.29 -6.38 27.76
C ALA A 404 22.30 -5.39 27.13
N GLU A 405 23.55 -5.82 26.91
CA GLU A 405 24.55 -5.02 26.21
C GLU A 405 24.16 -4.76 24.75
N PHE A 406 23.76 -5.79 24.01
CA PHE A 406 23.46 -5.63 22.59
C PHE A 406 22.14 -4.88 22.36
N GLN A 407 21.10 -5.14 23.17
CA GLN A 407 19.87 -4.36 23.14
C GLN A 407 20.17 -2.86 23.32
N ALA A 408 20.93 -2.50 24.35
CA ALA A 408 21.29 -1.10 24.61
C ALA A 408 22.10 -0.46 23.47
N ARG A 409 23.00 -1.21 22.83
CA ARG A 409 23.86 -0.69 21.75
C ARG A 409 23.17 -0.62 20.39
N SER A 410 22.22 -1.50 20.14
CA SER A 410 21.55 -1.62 18.84
C SER A 410 20.26 -0.80 18.74
N GLN A 411 19.61 -0.47 19.88
CA GLN A 411 18.29 0.16 19.92
C GLN A 411 18.14 1.36 18.97
N THR A 412 19.03 2.36 19.06
CA THR A 412 18.96 3.55 18.20
C THR A 412 19.04 3.19 16.71
N LYS A 413 19.85 2.19 16.33
CA LYS A 413 19.98 1.77 14.93
C LYS A 413 18.79 0.93 14.47
N VAL A 414 18.19 0.13 15.35
CA VAL A 414 16.94 -0.59 15.07
C VAL A 414 15.83 0.42 14.82
N HIS A 415 15.66 1.41 15.69
CA HIS A 415 14.66 2.47 15.48
C HIS A 415 14.93 3.28 14.21
N ALA A 416 16.20 3.59 13.89
CA ALA A 416 16.53 4.28 12.64
C ALA A 416 16.21 3.42 11.39
N PHE A 417 16.41 2.11 11.47
CA PHE A 417 16.01 1.16 10.43
C PHE A 417 14.48 1.17 10.25
N LEU A 418 13.71 1.07 11.34
CA LEU A 418 12.25 1.08 11.30
C LEU A 418 11.67 2.42 10.85
N ASP A 419 12.24 3.54 11.32
CA ASP A 419 11.85 4.87 10.87
C ASP A 419 12.12 5.04 9.37
N SER A 420 13.28 4.60 8.89
CA SER A 420 13.54 4.61 7.44
C SER A 420 12.54 3.73 6.67
N ALA A 421 12.13 2.58 7.24
CA ALA A 421 11.14 1.69 6.63
C ALA A 421 9.78 2.39 6.52
N ALA A 422 9.41 3.13 7.56
CA ALA A 422 8.23 3.98 7.57
C ALA A 422 8.28 5.11 6.52
N HIS A 423 9.48 5.56 6.12
CA HIS A 423 9.70 6.50 5.00
C HIS A 423 9.80 5.81 3.63
N GLY A 424 9.54 4.50 3.55
CA GLY A 424 9.47 3.75 2.29
C GLY A 424 10.83 3.41 1.67
N ALA A 425 11.92 3.44 2.43
CA ALA A 425 13.21 2.96 1.93
C ALA A 425 13.17 1.42 1.76
N THR A 426 13.63 0.96 0.59
CA THR A 426 13.49 -0.43 0.13
C THR A 426 14.76 -1.27 0.26
N ASN A 427 15.90 -0.64 0.57
CA ASN A 427 17.19 -1.31 0.71
C ASN A 427 17.89 -0.82 1.96
N TYR A 428 17.98 -1.70 2.97
CA TYR A 428 18.82 -1.50 4.13
C TYR A 428 20.04 -2.40 4.02
N THR A 429 21.22 -1.80 4.08
CA THR A 429 22.48 -2.54 3.98
C THR A 429 23.39 -2.21 5.16
N GLY A 430 24.12 -3.21 5.61
CA GLY A 430 25.10 -3.10 6.68
C GLY A 430 24.63 -3.63 8.04
N PRO A 431 25.58 -3.80 8.98
CA PRO A 431 25.30 -4.32 10.31
C PRO A 431 24.76 -3.23 11.25
N LEU A 432 24.00 -3.64 12.28
CA LEU A 432 23.63 -2.72 13.36
C LEU A 432 24.87 -2.25 14.14
N ILE A 433 25.90 -3.08 14.24
CA ILE A 433 27.17 -2.76 14.91
C ILE A 433 28.30 -2.89 13.91
N GLU A 434 29.05 -1.81 13.74
CA GLU A 434 30.28 -1.86 12.94
C GLU A 434 31.35 -2.59 13.73
N ALA A 435 32.07 -3.50 13.08
CA ALA A 435 33.26 -4.08 13.65
C ALA A 435 34.29 -2.97 13.91
N ILE A 436 34.91 -2.96 15.10
CA ILE A 436 36.03 -2.06 15.34
C ILE A 436 37.10 -2.38 14.31
N ALA A 437 37.35 -1.45 13.38
CA ALA A 437 38.48 -1.54 12.48
C ALA A 437 39.74 -1.56 13.33
N VAL A 438 40.41 -2.70 13.40
CA VAL A 438 41.78 -2.76 13.91
C VAL A 438 42.60 -1.90 12.94
N GLN A 439 42.95 -0.68 13.34
CA GLN A 439 43.96 0.10 12.63
C GLN A 439 45.22 -0.77 12.54
N GLY A 440 45.47 -1.35 11.37
CA GLY A 440 46.69 -2.12 11.11
C GLY A 440 46.56 -3.43 10.34
N ILE A 441 45.36 -3.92 9.98
CA ILE A 441 45.25 -5.05 9.05
C ILE A 441 44.43 -4.63 7.83
N VAL A 442 45.11 -4.56 6.69
CA VAL A 442 44.53 -4.29 5.38
C VAL A 442 43.44 -5.33 5.12
N ASN A 443 42.19 -4.89 5.03
CA ASN A 443 41.11 -5.70 4.48
C ASN A 443 41.53 -6.12 3.07
N GLN A 444 41.86 -7.39 2.86
CA GLN A 444 41.67 -7.98 1.55
C GLN A 444 40.16 -7.93 1.30
N ALA A 445 39.75 -6.91 0.55
CA ALA A 445 38.46 -6.89 -0.09
C ALA A 445 38.37 -8.18 -0.92
N ALA A 446 37.53 -9.12 -0.46
CA ALA A 446 37.05 -10.18 -1.33
C ALA A 446 36.19 -9.48 -2.40
N SER A 447 36.70 -9.49 -3.62
CA SER A 447 36.00 -9.13 -4.84
C SER A 447 34.71 -9.96 -4.95
N TRP A 448 33.57 -9.28 -4.99
CA TRP A 448 32.31 -9.85 -5.42
C TRP A 448 32.18 -9.60 -6.93
N GLU A 449 32.50 -10.62 -7.73
CA GLU A 449 31.96 -10.78 -9.10
C GLU A 449 30.68 -11.61 -9.05
#